data_AF-A0A1I7JD59-F1
#
_entry.id   AF-A0A1I7JD59-F1
#
_cell.length_a   1.000
_cell.length_b   1.000
_cell.length_c   1.000
_cell.angle_alpha   90.00
_cell.angle_beta   90.00
_cell.angle_gamma   90.00
#
_symmetry.space_group_name_H-M   'P 1'
#
loop_
_entity.id
_entity.type
_entity.pdbx_description
1 polymer ?
#
loop_
_entity_poly.entity_id
_entity_poly.type
_entity_poly.pdbx_seq_one_letter_code
_entity_poly.pdbx_strand_id
1 'polypeptide(L)' 'MLKGKSNIVLRYLQSYFKENSKPLTVFDIDIKNLSMADVERAFEDLSRHGLIKLNDKYIYPSVEGLIKSKINGPV' A
#
# COMPACT_ATOMS: atom_id res chain seq x y z
N MET A 1 11.09 7.30 8.08
CA MET A 1 9.85 8.08 8.29
C MET A 1 9.13 8.18 6.96
N LEU A 2 7.96 7.55 6.80
CA LEU A 2 7.16 7.65 5.57
C LEU A 2 6.82 9.12 5.32
N LYS A 3 7.25 9.68 4.19
CA LYS A 3 7.00 11.08 3.83
C LYS A 3 5.89 11.18 2.78
N GLY A 4 5.01 12.17 2.91
CA GLY A 4 4.13 12.63 1.84
C GLY A 4 3.15 11.59 1.30
N LYS A 5 3.18 11.38 -0.03
CA LYS A 5 2.18 10.61 -0.81
C LYS A 5 2.07 9.15 -0.36
N SER A 6 3.16 8.53 0.10
CA SER A 6 3.16 7.13 0.57
C SER A 6 2.27 6.92 1.81
N ASN A 7 2.11 7.93 2.68
CA ASN A 7 1.15 7.86 3.80
C ASN A 7 -0.32 7.96 3.33
N ILE A 8 -0.58 8.70 2.27
CA ILE A 8 -1.93 8.82 1.69
C ILE A 8 -2.34 7.47 1.10
N VAL A 9 -1.44 6.86 0.32
CA VAL A 9 -1.64 5.52 -0.26
C VAL A 9 -1.79 4.47 0.84
N LEU A 10 -0.97 4.52 1.91
CA LEU A 10 -1.12 3.60 3.04
C LEU A 10 -2.49 3.71 3.71
N ARG A 11 -2.99 4.93 3.95
CA ARG A 11 -4.31 5.14 4.54
C ARG A 11 -5.43 4.61 3.64
N TYR A 12 -5.30 4.82 2.33
CA TYR A 12 -6.24 4.26 1.34
C TYR A 12 -6.27 2.73 1.44
N LEU A 13 -5.11 2.08 1.37
CA LEU A 13 -4.97 0.63 1.49
C LEU A 13 -5.50 0.11 2.84
N GLN A 14 -5.23 0.81 3.93
CA GLN A 14 -5.77 0.50 5.25
C GLN A 14 -7.29 0.53 5.30
N SER A 15 -7.92 1.51 4.64
CA SER A 15 -9.37 1.57 4.56
C SER A 15 -9.93 0.44 3.69
N TYR A 16 -9.32 0.20 2.53
CA TYR A 16 -9.77 -0.84 1.61
C TYR A 16 -9.69 -2.23 2.24
N PHE A 17 -8.55 -2.60 2.83
CA PHE A 17 -8.33 -3.92 3.41
C PHE A 17 -9.02 -4.17 4.75
N LYS A 18 -9.70 -3.17 5.32
CA LYS A 18 -10.61 -3.38 6.46
C LYS A 18 -11.89 -4.09 6.04
N GLU A 19 -12.35 -3.83 4.82
CA GLU A 19 -13.65 -4.28 4.32
C GLU A 19 -13.50 -5.29 3.18
N ASN A 20 -12.34 -5.31 2.52
CA ASN A 20 -12.06 -6.13 1.35
C ASN A 20 -10.82 -6.99 1.60
N SER A 21 -10.78 -8.18 1.00
CA SER A 21 -9.60 -9.06 1.02
C SER A 21 -9.06 -9.35 -0.37
N LYS A 22 -9.54 -8.61 -1.37
CA LYS A 22 -9.10 -8.77 -2.77
C LYS A 22 -7.78 -8.03 -2.99
N PRO A 23 -6.85 -8.58 -3.79
CA PRO A 23 -5.66 -7.83 -4.18
C PRO A 23 -6.01 -6.57 -4.97
N LEU A 24 -5.17 -5.54 -4.85
CA LEU A 24 -5.28 -4.29 -5.60
C LEU A 24 -4.04 -4.05 -6.44
N THR A 25 -4.23 -3.60 -7.67
CA THR A 25 -3.16 -3.03 -8.50
C THR A 25 -3.16 -1.52 -8.41
N VAL A 26 -2.14 -0.88 -8.97
CA VAL A 26 -2.07 0.58 -9.05
C VAL A 26 -3.19 1.19 -9.89
N PHE A 27 -3.83 0.41 -10.79
CA PHE A 27 -4.97 0.87 -11.59
C PHE A 27 -6.27 0.94 -10.80
N ASP A 28 -6.38 0.14 -9.74
CA ASP A 28 -7.57 0.11 -8.90
C ASP A 28 -7.60 1.29 -7.92
N ILE A 29 -6.51 2.06 -7.83
CA ILE A 29 -6.35 3.17 -6.90
C ILE A 29 -6.53 4.49 -7.64
N ASP A 30 -7.64 5.15 -7.34
CA ASP A 30 -7.86 6.54 -7.70
C ASP A 30 -7.83 7.42 -6.44
N ILE A 31 -6.73 8.17 -6.28
CA ILE A 31 -6.56 9.15 -5.20
C ILE A 31 -6.34 10.51 -5.85
N LYS A 32 -7.23 11.46 -5.55
CA LYS A 32 -7.15 12.83 -6.06
C LYS A 32 -5.76 13.42 -5.85
N ASN A 33 -5.19 13.98 -6.93
CA ASN A 33 -3.85 14.58 -6.99
C ASN A 33 -2.66 13.62 -6.88
N LEU A 34 -2.87 12.31 -7.02
CA LEU A 34 -1.78 11.34 -7.20
C LEU A 34 -1.83 10.79 -8.63
N SER A 35 -0.68 10.81 -9.29
CA SER A 35 -0.51 10.10 -10.56
C SER A 35 -0.30 8.60 -10.30
N MET A 36 -0.54 7.76 -11.30
CA MET A 36 -0.22 6.33 -11.22
C MET A 36 1.25 6.08 -10.81
N ALA A 37 2.19 6.86 -11.35
CA ALA A 37 3.61 6.80 -10.98
C ALA A 37 3.89 7.23 -9.54
N ASP A 38 3.03 8.04 -8.91
CA ASP A 38 3.11 8.33 -7.48
C ASP A 38 2.62 7.15 -6.64
N VAL A 39 1.58 6.46 -7.10
CA VAL A 39 1.02 5.27 -6.44
C VAL A 39 2.00 4.09 -6.53
N GLU A 40 2.62 3.86 -7.68
CA GLU A 40 3.68 2.85 -7.86
C GLU A 40 4.85 3.08 -6.91
N ARG A 41 5.39 4.31 -6.87
CA ARG A 41 6.47 4.66 -5.94
C ARG A 41 6.05 4.48 -4.49
N ALA A 42 4.80 4.80 -4.16
CA ALA A 42 4.27 4.55 -2.83
C ALA A 42 4.19 3.05 -2.51
N PHE A 43 3.79 2.19 -3.45
CA PHE A 43 3.78 0.74 -3.26
C PHE A 43 5.19 0.22 -2.96
N GLU A 44 6.18 0.64 -3.75
CA GLU A 44 7.59 0.28 -3.52
C GLU A 44 8.06 0.75 -2.14
N ASP A 45 7.83 2.01 -1.77
CA ASP A 45 8.21 2.56 -0.47
C ASP A 45 7.57 1.78 0.70
N LEU A 46 6.28 1.49 0.60
CA LEU A 46 5.53 0.77 1.64
C LEU A 46 5.99 -0.68 1.75
N SER A 47 6.30 -1.33 0.61
CA SER A 47 6.85 -2.68 0.57
C SER A 47 8.24 -2.75 1.18
N ARG A 48 9.12 -1.81 0.82
CA ARG A 48 10.47 -1.67 1.40
C ARG A 48 10.45 -1.44 2.91
N HIS A 49 9.41 -0.79 3.42
CA HIS A 49 9.20 -0.61 4.86
C HIS A 49 8.45 -1.76 5.54
N GLY A 50 8.10 -2.82 4.80
CA GLY A 50 7.42 -3.99 5.35
C GLY A 50 6.00 -3.70 5.83
N LEU A 51 5.31 -2.75 5.20
CA LEU A 51 3.94 -2.35 5.56
C LEU A 51 2.88 -3.04 4.70
N ILE A 52 3.24 -3.41 3.48
CA ILE A 52 2.37 -4.10 2.53
C ILE A 52 3.13 -5.26 1.91
N LYS A 53 2.39 -6.25 1.42
CA LYS A 53 2.95 -7.36 0.64
C LYS A 53 2.63 -7.14 -0.83
N LEU A 54 3.68 -6.97 -1.64
CA LEU A 54 3.56 -6.92 -3.09
C LEU A 54 3.65 -8.32 -3.69
N ASN A 55 2.89 -8.53 -4.77
CA ASN A 55 3.01 -9.67 -5.65
C ASN A 55 3.49 -9.18 -7.03
N ASP A 56 4.75 -9.46 -7.30
CA ASP A 56 5.46 -9.02 -8.50
C ASP A 56 5.25 -9.97 -9.70
N LYS A 57 4.33 -10.94 -9.62
CA LYS A 57 4.02 -11.85 -10.75
C LYS A 57 3.24 -11.17 -11.88
N TYR A 58 2.81 -9.94 -11.66
CA TYR A 58 2.00 -9.16 -12.60
C TYR A 58 2.86 -8.07 -13.23
N ILE A 59 2.43 -7.58 -14.41
CA ILE A 59 3.07 -6.46 -15.10
C ILE A 59 3.15 -5.23 -14.18
N TYR A 60 2.15 -5.06 -13.32
CA TYR A 60 2.11 -4.05 -12.27
C TYR A 60 1.97 -4.72 -10.91
N PRO A 61 2.82 -4.41 -9.92
CA PRO A 61 2.80 -5.08 -8.63
C PRO A 61 1.44 -4.88 -7.95
N SER A 62 0.89 -5.98 -7.42
CA SER A 62 -0.39 -5.95 -6.71
C SER A 62 -0.17 -6.07 -5.20
N VAL A 63 -0.98 -5.35 -4.43
CA VAL A 63 -1.02 -5.46 -2.97
C VAL A 63 -1.94 -6.59 -2.60
N GLU A 64 -1.41 -7.67 -2.03
CA GLU A 64 -2.23 -8.82 -1.58
C GLU A 64 -2.82 -8.60 -0.19
N GLY A 65 -2.28 -7.64 0.55
CA GLY A 65 -2.72 -7.29 1.89
C GLY A 65 -1.70 -6.47 2.66
N LEU A 66 -2.13 -6.03 3.83
CA LEU A 66 -1.28 -5.31 4.78
C LEU A 66 -0.46 -6.30 5.58
N ILE A 67 0.80 -5.96 5.81
CA ILE A 67 1.58 -6.64 6.83
C ILE A 67 1.05 -6.11 8.16
N LYS A 68 0.48 -7.00 8.99
CA LYS A 68 0.20 -6.68 10.40
C LYS A 68 1.55 -6.38 11.04
N SER A 69 1.98 -5.12 11.01
CA SER A 69 3.07 -4.68 11.85
C SER A 69 2.63 -5.00 13.26
N LYS A 70 3.32 -5.95 13.91
CA LYS A 70 3.39 -5.95 15.36
C LYS A 70 4.05 -4.61 15.72
N ILE A 71 3.25 -3.55 15.80
CA ILE A 71 3.40 -2.60 16.88
C ILE A 71 3.12 -3.39 18.15
N ASN A 72 4.09 -4.22 18.53
CA ASN A 72 4.39 -4.44 19.92
C ASN A 72 4.73 -3.04 20.45
N GLY A 73 3.71 -2.31 20.89
CA GLY A 73 3.91 -1.54 22.10
C GLY A 73 3.89 -2.56 23.23
N PRO A 74 5.03 -2.86 23.88
CA PRO A 74 4.96 -3.42 25.22
C PRO A 74 4.42 -2.35 26.18
N VAL A 75 3.66 -2.84 27.16
CA VAL A 75 3.07 -2.21 28.36
C VAL A 75 1.96 -1.17 28.19
#